data_AF-A0A837L7H3-F1
#
_entry.id   AF-A0A837L7H3-F1
#
_cell.length_a   1.000
_cell.length_b   1.000
_cell.length_c   1.000
_cell.angle_alpha   90.00
_cell.angle_beta   90.00
_cell.angle_gamma   90.00
#
_symmetry.space_group_name_H-M   'P 1'
#
loop_
_entity.id
_entity.type
_entity.pdbx_description
1 polymer ?
#
loop_
_entity_poly.entity_id
_entity_poly.type
_entity_poly.pdbx_seq_one_letter_code
_entity_poly.pdbx_strand_id
1 'polypeptide(L)'
;MAGKEQKWLLTHDSHELKKGEVYKGETLPLWLAGKAIPVSDQVLEVATPADVQKLQADLDEANGKVESLTADNAKLQADLDEAQKQIDELKKKAK
;
A
#
# COMPACT_ATOMS: atom_id res chain seq x y z
N MET A 1 17.98 -32.77 -2.68
CA MET A 1 17.14 -31.56 -2.48
C MET A 1 17.97 -30.62 -1.64
N ALA A 2 18.49 -29.52 -2.20
CA ALA A 2 19.26 -28.57 -1.41
C ALA A 2 18.26 -27.82 -0.51
N GLY A 3 18.26 -28.10 0.79
CA GLY A 3 17.42 -27.37 1.73
C GLY A 3 17.89 -25.93 1.79
N LYS A 4 16.96 -25.00 1.66
CA LYS A 4 17.28 -23.58 1.81
C LYS A 4 17.66 -23.35 3.26
N GLU A 5 18.88 -22.87 3.51
CA GLU A 5 19.30 -22.46 4.85
C GLU A 5 18.41 -21.32 5.34
N GLN A 6 17.73 -21.55 6.46
CA GLN A 6 16.90 -20.58 7.15
C GLN A 6 17.72 -19.94 8.28
N LYS A 7 17.52 -18.65 8.50
CA LYS A 7 18.11 -17.92 9.62
C LYS A 7 17.08 -17.81 10.73
N TRP A 8 17.48 -17.93 11.99
CA TRP A 8 16.63 -17.72 13.15
C TRP A 8 17.30 -16.77 14.13
N LEU A 9 16.56 -15.77 14.60
CA LEU A 9 17.01 -14.81 15.60
C LEU A 9 16.62 -15.34 16.98
N LEU A 10 17.60 -15.46 17.88
CA LEU A 10 17.36 -15.92 19.24
C LEU A 10 16.68 -14.83 20.06
N THR A 11 15.53 -15.17 20.65
CA THR A 11 14.78 -14.32 21.56
C THR A 11 15.15 -14.54 23.03
N HIS A 12 15.80 -15.67 23.32
CA HIS A 12 16.27 -16.07 24.65
C HIS A 12 17.63 -16.75 24.55
N ASP A 13 18.39 -16.74 25.64
CA ASP A 13 19.65 -17.49 25.74
C ASP A 13 19.36 -19.00 25.64
N SER A 14 20.13 -19.68 24.79
CA SER A 14 20.03 -21.12 24.62
C SER A 14 21.33 -21.73 24.12
N HIS A 15 21.75 -22.81 24.76
CA HIS A 15 23.03 -23.48 24.49
C HIS A 15 24.21 -22.49 24.59
N GLU A 16 25.06 -22.44 23.56
CA GLU A 16 26.22 -21.54 23.45
C GLU A 16 25.85 -20.20 22.81
N LEU A 17 24.58 -20.00 22.47
CA LEU A 17 24.09 -18.81 21.80
C LEU A 17 23.30 -17.92 22.77
N LYS A 18 23.55 -16.62 22.69
CA LYS A 18 22.85 -15.59 23.47
C LYS A 18 21.68 -15.00 22.71
N LYS A 19 20.75 -14.42 23.46
CA LYS A 19 19.66 -13.60 22.93
C LYS A 19 20.23 -12.51 22.01
N GLY A 20 19.69 -12.42 20.81
CA GLY A 20 20.13 -11.50 19.76
C GLY A 20 21.10 -12.11 18.75
N GLU A 21 21.65 -13.30 19.02
CA GLU A 21 22.45 -14.02 18.02
C GLU A 21 21.56 -14.71 16.97
N VAL A 22 22.15 -14.98 15.80
CA VAL A 22 21.44 -15.58 14.66
C VAL A 22 21.99 -16.98 14.40
N TYR A 23 21.12 -17.98 14.52
CA TYR A 23 21.40 -19.35 14.13
C TYR A 23 21.05 -19.56 12.65
N LYS A 24 21.87 -20.32 11.91
CA LYS A 24 21.62 -20.68 10.50
C LYS A 24 21.62 -22.20 10.33
N GLY A 25 20.65 -22.72 9.60
CA GLY A 25 20.56 -24.15 9.32
C GLY A 25 19.33 -24.49 8.46
N GLU A 26 19.22 -25.73 8.00
CA GLU A 26 18.07 -26.16 7.19
C GLU A 26 16.78 -26.31 8.02
N THR A 27 16.90 -26.68 9.29
CA THR A 27 15.76 -26.89 10.22
C THR A 27 16.07 -26.35 11.61
N LEU A 28 15.05 -25.84 12.32
CA LEU A 28 15.20 -25.35 13.68
C LEU A 28 15.42 -26.53 14.66
N PRO A 29 16.56 -26.58 15.38
CA PRO A 29 16.79 -27.61 16.38
C PRO A 29 15.81 -27.51 17.55
N LEU A 30 15.50 -28.65 18.19
CA LEU A 30 14.58 -28.71 19.33
C LEU A 30 15.00 -27.80 20.51
N TRP A 31 16.30 -27.59 20.72
CA TRP A 31 16.82 -26.72 21.78
C TRP A 31 16.66 -25.21 21.48
N LEU A 32 16.30 -24.85 20.24
CA LEU A 32 15.90 -23.49 19.86
C LEU A 32 14.39 -23.35 19.66
N ALA A 33 13.61 -24.44 19.75
CA ALA A 33 12.16 -24.39 19.62
C ALA A 33 11.55 -23.50 20.71
N GLY A 34 10.80 -22.47 20.30
CA GLY A 34 10.20 -21.47 21.20
C GLY A 34 11.18 -20.39 21.71
N LYS A 35 12.48 -20.50 21.42
CA LYS A 35 13.53 -19.54 21.83
C LYS A 35 14.14 -18.78 20.67
N ALA A 36 13.76 -19.10 19.44
CA ALA A 36 14.19 -18.39 18.25
C ALA A 36 13.02 -18.20 17.29
N ILE A 37 13.03 -17.09 16.57
CA ILE A 37 12.04 -16.75 15.55
C ILE A 37 12.68 -16.82 14.17
N PRO A 38 11.99 -17.35 13.14
CA PRO A 38 12.53 -17.37 11.78
C PRO A 38 12.75 -15.94 11.30
N VAL A 39 13.97 -15.64 10.88
CA VAL A 39 14.30 -14.41 10.15
C VAL A 39 14.01 -14.70 8.70
N SER A 40 12.81 -14.33 8.28
CA SER A 40 12.48 -14.27 6.86
C SER A 40 13.44 -13.29 6.19
N ASP A 41 14.05 -13.67 5.07
CA ASP A 41 14.68 -12.74 4.12
C ASP A 41 13.61 -11.85 3.42
N GLN A 42 12.44 -11.67 4.06
CA GLN A 42 11.57 -10.56 3.77
C GLN A 42 12.39 -9.32 4.09
N VAL A 43 12.91 -8.73 3.02
CA VAL A 43 13.28 -7.33 2.99
C VAL A 43 12.14 -6.61 3.70
N LEU A 44 12.39 -6.18 4.95
CA LEU A 44 11.65 -5.09 5.53
C LEU A 44 11.99 -3.92 4.61
N GLU A 45 11.28 -3.81 3.49
CA GLU A 45 11.22 -2.57 2.71
C GLU A 45 10.48 -1.60 3.60
N VAL A 46 11.20 -1.10 4.61
CA VAL A 46 10.83 0.10 5.32
C VAL A 46 10.85 1.14 4.23
N ALA A 47 9.66 1.56 3.77
CA ALA A 47 9.50 2.57 2.74
C ALA A 47 10.54 3.66 2.98
N THR A 48 11.46 3.82 2.04
CA THR A 48 12.52 4.80 2.22
C THR A 48 11.85 6.18 2.28
N PRO A 49 12.44 7.17 2.96
CA PRO A 49 11.88 8.52 2.96
C PRO A 49 11.64 9.09 1.54
N ALA A 50 12.33 8.55 0.52
CA ALA A 50 12.11 8.86 -0.89
C ALA A 50 10.83 8.21 -1.45
N ASP A 51 10.51 6.97 -1.06
CA ASP A 51 9.27 6.30 -1.46
C ASP A 51 8.05 7.00 -0.87
N VAL A 52 8.13 7.45 0.39
CA VAL A 52 7.07 8.22 1.04
C VAL A 52 6.86 9.57 0.35
N GLN A 53 7.94 10.27 -0.03
CA GLN A 53 7.85 11.53 -0.77
C GLN A 53 7.22 11.34 -2.16
N LYS A 54 7.57 10.25 -2.85
CA LYS A 54 6.98 9.92 -4.14
C LYS A 54 5.49 9.63 -4.03
N LEU A 55 5.09 8.81 -3.05
CA LEU A 55 3.68 8.52 -2.78
C LEU A 55 2.90 9.79 -2.39
N GLN A 56 3.53 10.72 -1.66
CA GLN A 56 2.91 12.00 -1.32
C GLN A 56 2.69 12.85 -2.57
N ALA A 57 3.69 12.96 -3.45
CA ALA A 57 3.55 13.69 -4.71
C ALA A 57 2.47 13.09 -5.62
N ASP A 58 2.42 11.76 -5.73
CA ASP A 58 1.39 11.05 -6.50
C ASP A 58 -0.01 11.30 -5.92
N LEU A 59 -0.12 11.37 -4.58
CA LEU A 59 -1.38 11.66 -3.88
C LEU A 59 -1.84 13.11 -4.10
N ASP A 60 -0.92 14.07 -4.05
CA ASP A 60 -1.21 15.48 -4.34
C ASP A 60 -1.65 15.68 -5.80
N GLU A 61 -0.99 15.01 -6.76
CA GLU A 61 -1.40 15.04 -8.18
C GLU A 61 -2.79 14.42 -8.38
N ALA A 62 -3.05 13.27 -7.75
CA ALA A 62 -4.35 12.61 -7.83
C ALA A 62 -5.47 13.49 -7.25
N ASN A 63 -5.24 14.13 -6.11
CA ASN A 63 -6.20 15.06 -5.52
C ASN A 63 -6.48 16.26 -6.43
N GLY A 64 -5.45 16.85 -7.05
CA GLY A 64 -5.65 17.95 -8.00
C GLY A 64 -6.46 17.54 -9.24
N LYS A 65 -6.27 16.30 -9.73
CA LYS A 65 -7.11 15.75 -10.81
C LYS A 65 -8.55 15.55 -10.38
N VAL A 66 -8.78 15.06 -9.15
CA VAL A 66 -10.12 14.90 -8.60
C VAL A 66 -10.84 16.25 -8.50
N GLU A 67 -10.19 17.29 -7.96
CA GLU A 67 -10.79 18.63 -7.89
C GLU A 67 -11.15 19.17 -9.27
N SER A 68 -10.26 19.00 -10.26
CA SER A 68 -10.51 19.43 -11.64
C SER A 68 -11.70 18.69 -12.26
N LEU A 69 -11.76 17.36 -12.11
CA LEU A 69 -12.87 16.55 -12.60
C LEU A 69 -14.18 16.86 -11.88
N THR A 70 -14.15 17.19 -10.59
CA THR A 70 -15.33 17.63 -9.85
C THR A 70 -15.84 18.97 -10.36
N ALA A 71 -14.96 19.93 -10.64
CA ALA A 71 -15.33 21.23 -11.21
C ALA A 71 -15.92 21.08 -12.63
N ASP A 72 -15.30 20.26 -13.47
CA ASP A 72 -15.79 19.98 -14.82
C ASP A 72 -17.16 19.29 -14.81
N ASN A 73 -17.36 18.32 -13.92
CA ASN A 73 -18.67 17.68 -13.74
C ASN A 73 -19.74 18.69 -13.31
N ALA A 74 -19.44 19.59 -12.37
CA ALA A 74 -20.39 20.61 -11.94
C ALA A 74 -20.79 21.55 -13.09
N LYS A 75 -19.83 21.90 -13.95
CA LYS A 75 -20.09 22.71 -15.15
C LYS A 75 -20.96 21.97 -16.16
N LEU A 76 -20.62 20.72 -16.47
CA LEU A 76 -21.41 19.88 -17.38
C LEU A 76 -22.83 19.67 -16.88
N GLN A 77 -23.01 19.55 -15.56
CA GLN A 77 -24.34 19.44 -14.94
C GLN A 77 -25.17 20.71 -15.18
N ALA A 78 -24.57 21.90 -14.99
CA ALA A 78 -25.24 23.18 -15.25
C ALA A 78 -25.59 23.35 -16.74
N ASP A 79 -24.69 22.99 -17.65
CA ASP A 79 -24.93 23.04 -19.10
C ASP A 79 -26.07 22.09 -19.50
N LEU A 80 -26.15 20.90 -18.88
CA LEU A 80 -27.25 19.95 -19.08
C LEU A 80 -28.59 20.51 -18.60
N ASP A 81 -28.63 21.10 -17.41
CA ASP A 81 -29.86 21.70 -16.87
C ASP A 81 -30.37 22.86 -17.73
N GLU A 82 -29.46 23.68 -18.27
CA GLU A 82 -29.80 24.76 -19.19
C GLU A 82 -30.32 24.22 -20.53
N ALA A 83 -29.64 23.25 -21.13
CA ALA A 83 -30.10 22.61 -22.36
C ALA A 83 -31.49 21.96 -22.18
N GLN A 84 -31.73 21.33 -21.02
CA GLN A 84 -33.02 20.73 -20.70
C GLN A 84 -34.13 21.78 -20.61
N LYS A 85 -33.88 22.93 -19.97
CA LYS A 85 -34.83 24.06 -19.94
C LYS A 85 -35.16 24.56 -21.34
N GLN A 86 -34.16 24.74 -22.20
CA GLN A 86 -34.37 25.20 -23.57
C GLN A 86 -35.24 24.21 -24.38
N ILE A 87 -34.99 22.91 -24.23
CA ILE A 87 -35.80 21.86 -24.85
C ILE A 87 -37.27 21.95 -24.38
N ASP A 88 -37.50 22.14 -23.08
CA ASP A 88 -38.86 22.23 -22.54
C ASP A 88 -39.60 23.50 -23.01
N GLU A 89 -38.90 24.63 -23.14
CA GLU A 89 -39.48 25.84 -23.74
C GLU A 89 -39.83 25.66 -25.21
N LEU A 90 -38.94 25.06 -26.00
CA LEU A 90 -39.19 24.79 -27.41
C LEU A 90 -40.38 23.83 -27.60
N LYS A 91 -40.46 22.77 -26.78
CA LYS A 91 -41.61 21.85 -26.77
C LYS A 91 -42.92 22.55 -26.44
N LYS A 92 -42.92 23.52 -25.52
CA LYS A 92 -44.11 24.32 -25.20
C LYS A 92 -44.53 25.24 -26.35
N LYS A 93 -43.56 25.83 -27.08
CA LYS A 93 -43.82 26.69 -28.24
C LYS A 93 -44.29 25.92 -29.48
N ALA A 94 -43.90 24.64 -29.59
CA ALA A 94 -44.27 23.76 -30.70
C ALA A 94 -45.62 23.04 -30.49
N LYS A 95 -46.32 23.31 -29.38
CA LYS A 95 -47.61 22.70 -29.01
C LYS A 95 -48.71 23.75 -29.04
#